data_AF-A0A858ZTA7-F1
#
_entry.id   AF-A0A858ZTA7-F1
#
_cell.length_a   1.000
_cell.length_b   1.000
_cell.length_c   1.000
_cell.angle_alpha   90.00
_cell.angle_beta   90.00
_cell.angle_gamma   90.00
#
_symmetry.space_group_name_H-M   'P 1'
#
loop_
_entity.id
_entity.type
_entity.pdbx_description
1 polymer ?
#
loop_
_entity_poly.entity_id
_entity_poly.type
_entity_poly.pdbx_seq_one_letter_code
_entity_poly.pdbx_strand_id
1 'polypeptide(L)'
;MTAGFLPGCYKNFPQETGESLPGYLLRLSHANGYDGIADLLRACTGVRKAGAAQMVHALRQSENDLKTMSRVAVGDDRHLVHHLGFAIIDGAIGLHNTRVDDDAWLAGRAQVCPRCLAARGFLLEEWDFALVTVCTEHGSLLLDECQECGGAITWNRSHPSHCEHCGADFRHANANAAQSAEVDVAGDFAAVAPFRFLGHGAEGLTQQWDAGFRIFKGLALNRRHWAAVEVPPKYLRDMSLSERHRVTQLLAQVRHDGSYHLPALAGHTETILEPLRSIPKPTAIRKHAMRIWQGELGIPRPLAEALSSSMPFSDEPPGHEVFQGRPPSFYSNEAVADFLGVSGPTVHALIKARKIAIPAMGEAFDIDELLGAQRFLSDGLLTPAELAMLLGIPLFGADDAGETGLPSWNPRNNSDRRIELRVVMEYHLQLLAKFDEHVPLAGMVSLGKLATRTTKPLDTLIRGVKVLLSGAVGSFAWSRPFRWADLLVPEDEANLISAGAQQACNTAIGQQE
;
A
#
# COMPACT_ATOMS: atom_id res chain seq x y z
N MET A 1 9.55 54.85 -9.27
CA MET A 1 8.24 54.65 -9.94
C MET A 1 8.49 54.38 -11.42
N THR A 2 8.80 53.14 -11.75
CA THR A 2 8.69 52.60 -13.11
C THR A 2 7.62 51.52 -13.00
N ALA A 3 6.50 51.73 -13.68
CA ALA A 3 5.34 50.85 -13.63
C ALA A 3 5.77 49.42 -14.00
N GLY A 4 5.56 48.49 -13.08
CA GLY A 4 5.95 47.08 -13.18
C GLY A 4 5.04 46.29 -14.12
N PHE A 5 5.04 46.62 -15.41
CA PHE A 5 4.44 45.80 -16.44
C PHE A 5 5.53 44.94 -17.08
N LEU A 6 5.41 43.62 -16.95
CA LEU A 6 6.17 42.70 -17.79
C LEU A 6 5.63 42.80 -19.22
N PRO A 7 6.49 42.84 -20.25
CA PRO A 7 6.05 42.73 -21.64
C PRO A 7 5.31 41.41 -21.83
N GLY A 8 4.04 41.46 -22.24
CA GLY A 8 3.27 40.27 -22.64
C GLY A 8 2.00 39.95 -21.82
N CYS A 9 1.82 40.49 -20.60
CA CYS A 9 0.52 40.44 -19.90
C CYS A 9 -0.24 41.75 -20.12
N TYR A 10 -1.15 41.74 -21.09
CA TYR A 10 -2.01 42.88 -21.46
C TYR A 10 -3.43 42.77 -20.89
N LYS A 11 -3.86 41.56 -20.50
CA LYS A 11 -5.11 41.30 -19.79
C LYS A 11 -4.82 40.84 -18.37
N ASN A 12 -5.24 41.66 -17.43
CA ASN A 12 -5.07 41.46 -16.00
C ASN A 12 -6.44 41.28 -15.36
N PHE A 13 -6.61 40.20 -14.58
CA PHE A 13 -7.84 39.90 -13.85
C PHE A 13 -7.52 39.06 -12.62
N PRO A 14 -8.30 39.19 -11.54
CA PRO A 14 -8.06 38.44 -10.31
C PRO A 14 -8.37 36.97 -10.46
N GLN A 15 -7.75 36.19 -9.58
CA GLN A 15 -8.09 34.79 -9.33
C GLN A 15 -9.48 34.73 -8.72
N GLU A 16 -10.29 33.79 -9.18
CA GLU A 16 -11.64 33.58 -8.65
C GLU A 16 -11.58 32.86 -7.29
N THR A 17 -12.58 33.08 -6.44
CA THR A 17 -12.63 32.39 -5.15
C THR A 17 -12.71 30.88 -5.33
N GLY A 18 -11.76 30.15 -4.71
CA GLY A 18 -11.65 28.69 -4.79
C GLY A 18 -10.98 28.17 -6.06
N GLU A 19 -10.48 29.05 -6.93
CA GLU A 19 -9.75 28.64 -8.14
C GLU A 19 -8.35 28.10 -7.81
N SER A 20 -7.97 26.99 -8.44
CA SER A 20 -6.62 26.41 -8.36
C SER A 20 -5.55 27.38 -8.90
N LEU A 21 -4.35 27.39 -8.32
CA LEU A 21 -3.21 28.13 -8.87
C LEU A 21 -2.93 27.76 -10.35
N PRO A 22 -2.78 26.47 -10.73
CA PRO A 22 -2.57 26.12 -12.13
C PRO A 22 -3.76 26.47 -13.02
N GLY A 23 -5.01 26.38 -12.54
CA GLY A 23 -6.19 26.82 -13.28
C GLY A 23 -6.19 28.33 -13.56
N TYR A 24 -5.84 29.13 -12.56
CA TYR A 24 -5.70 30.57 -12.70
C TYR A 24 -4.59 30.94 -13.70
N LEU A 25 -3.41 30.32 -13.56
CA LEU A 25 -2.30 30.56 -14.48
C LEU A 25 -2.63 30.13 -15.91
N LEU A 26 -3.42 29.06 -16.10
CA LEU A 26 -3.88 28.62 -17.42
C LEU A 26 -4.85 29.63 -18.04
N ARG A 27 -5.82 30.14 -17.26
CA ARG A 27 -6.72 31.22 -17.72
C ARG A 27 -5.97 32.50 -18.05
N LEU A 28 -5.04 32.90 -17.19
CA LEU A 28 -4.24 34.11 -17.39
C LEU A 28 -3.35 33.98 -18.63
N SER A 29 -2.72 32.82 -18.82
CA SER A 29 -1.93 32.48 -20.00
C SER A 29 -2.77 32.59 -21.28
N HIS A 30 -3.91 31.90 -21.31
CA HIS A 30 -4.83 31.92 -22.45
C HIS A 30 -5.30 33.35 -22.80
N ALA A 31 -5.70 34.13 -21.79
CA ALA A 31 -6.20 35.49 -21.98
C ALA A 31 -5.14 36.43 -22.59
N ASN A 32 -3.85 36.13 -22.37
CA ASN A 32 -2.71 36.89 -22.86
C ASN A 32 -2.05 36.28 -24.12
N GLY A 33 -2.62 35.21 -24.69
CA GLY A 33 -2.16 34.62 -25.94
C GLY A 33 -0.89 33.79 -25.83
N TYR A 34 -0.57 33.28 -24.62
CA TYR A 34 0.47 32.28 -24.43
C TYR A 34 -0.08 30.87 -24.71
N ASP A 35 0.79 29.95 -25.15
CA ASP A 35 0.40 28.56 -25.48
C ASP A 35 0.19 27.67 -24.23
N GLY A 36 0.42 28.20 -23.03
CA GLY A 36 0.15 27.50 -21.77
C GLY A 36 0.84 28.12 -20.56
N ILE A 37 0.70 27.45 -19.40
CA ILE A 37 1.24 27.91 -18.11
C ILE A 37 2.76 28.09 -18.19
N ALA A 38 3.46 27.15 -18.83
CA ALA A 38 4.91 27.18 -18.93
C ALA A 38 5.38 28.45 -19.64
N ASP A 39 4.83 28.79 -20.79
CA ASP A 39 5.28 29.96 -21.57
C ASP A 39 5.03 31.28 -20.85
N LEU A 40 3.87 31.40 -20.18
CA LEU A 40 3.60 32.54 -19.29
C LEU A 40 4.66 32.64 -18.19
N LEU A 41 4.89 31.57 -17.43
CA LEU A 41 5.84 31.61 -16.31
C LEU A 41 7.28 31.82 -16.78
N ARG A 42 7.67 31.32 -17.97
CA ARG A 42 9.00 31.55 -18.55
C ARG A 42 9.20 33.02 -18.88
N ALA A 43 8.17 33.68 -19.41
CA ALA A 43 8.20 35.11 -19.68
C ALA A 43 8.30 35.94 -18.39
N CYS A 44 7.67 35.50 -17.29
CA CYS A 44 7.64 36.26 -16.05
C CYS A 44 8.82 36.01 -15.09
N THR A 45 9.34 34.78 -15.03
CA THR A 45 10.36 34.34 -14.04
C THR A 45 11.75 34.17 -14.64
N GLY A 46 11.87 34.09 -15.97
CA GLY A 46 13.15 33.89 -16.66
C GLY A 46 13.70 32.45 -16.63
N VAL A 47 13.02 31.51 -15.96
CA VAL A 47 13.35 30.07 -15.98
C VAL A 47 13.09 29.52 -17.38
N ARG A 48 14.02 28.78 -18.02
CA ARG A 48 13.89 28.35 -19.44
C ARG A 48 13.80 26.85 -19.70
N LYS A 49 13.99 25.98 -18.71
CA LYS A 49 14.15 24.51 -18.93
C LYS A 49 13.21 23.61 -18.13
N ALA A 50 12.11 24.14 -17.57
CA ALA A 50 11.15 23.39 -16.77
C ALA A 50 9.78 23.25 -17.46
N GLY A 51 9.07 22.16 -17.20
CA GLY A 51 7.68 21.96 -17.63
C GLY A 51 6.68 22.64 -16.68
N ALA A 52 5.42 22.81 -17.10
CA ALA A 52 4.39 23.53 -16.33
C ALA A 52 4.27 23.04 -14.88
N ALA A 53 4.18 21.72 -14.67
CA ALA A 53 4.10 21.09 -13.35
C ALA A 53 5.24 21.52 -12.40
N GLN A 54 6.47 21.45 -12.88
CA GLN A 54 7.67 21.81 -12.10
C GLN A 54 7.69 23.31 -11.79
N MET A 55 7.26 24.15 -12.74
CA MET A 55 7.24 25.60 -12.56
C MET A 55 6.15 26.03 -11.57
N VAL A 56 4.97 25.42 -11.62
CA VAL A 56 3.88 25.68 -10.65
C VAL A 56 4.30 25.23 -9.25
N HIS A 57 4.91 24.06 -9.13
CA HIS A 57 5.44 23.57 -7.86
C HIS A 57 6.52 24.50 -7.28
N ALA A 58 7.48 24.94 -8.10
CA ALA A 58 8.50 25.91 -7.68
C ALA A 58 7.89 27.26 -7.28
N LEU A 59 6.88 27.73 -8.02
CA LEU A 59 6.16 28.96 -7.70
C LEU A 59 5.49 28.87 -6.32
N ARG A 60 4.82 27.75 -5.99
CA ARG A 60 4.21 27.55 -4.67
C ARG A 60 5.22 27.61 -3.51
N GLN A 61 6.50 27.37 -3.77
CA GLN A 61 7.55 27.39 -2.73
C GLN A 61 8.33 28.70 -2.65
N SER A 62 8.00 29.69 -3.49
CA SER A 62 8.73 30.95 -3.60
C SER A 62 7.80 32.13 -3.40
N GLU A 63 7.83 32.70 -2.19
CA GLU A 63 7.05 33.90 -1.87
C GLU A 63 7.42 35.07 -2.81
N ASN A 64 8.69 35.18 -3.19
CA ASN A 64 9.15 36.21 -4.12
C ASN A 64 8.56 36.04 -5.53
N ASP A 65 8.50 34.81 -6.03
CA ASP A 65 7.94 34.54 -7.36
C ASP A 65 6.42 34.69 -7.35
N LEU A 66 5.73 34.29 -6.27
CA LEU A 66 4.32 34.57 -6.08
C LEU A 66 4.02 36.07 -6.04
N LYS A 67 4.83 36.86 -5.31
CA LYS A 67 4.73 38.32 -5.29
C LYS A 67 4.94 38.92 -6.68
N THR A 68 5.91 38.40 -7.43
CA THR A 68 6.19 38.83 -8.79
C THR A 68 5.01 38.53 -9.70
N MET A 69 4.49 37.30 -9.69
CA MET A 69 3.31 36.92 -10.49
C MET A 69 2.06 37.70 -10.09
N SER A 70 1.87 37.99 -8.81
CA SER A 70 0.75 38.78 -8.31
C SER A 70 0.77 40.22 -8.86
N ARG A 71 1.94 40.88 -8.86
CA ARG A 71 2.12 42.21 -9.49
C ARG A 71 1.82 42.18 -10.98
N VAL A 72 2.26 41.15 -11.67
CA VAL A 72 2.05 41.01 -13.13
C VAL A 72 0.57 40.83 -13.44
N ALA A 73 -0.11 39.96 -12.69
CA ALA A 73 -1.45 39.54 -13.02
C ALA A 73 -2.53 40.56 -12.61
N VAL A 74 -2.34 41.28 -11.49
CA VAL A 74 -3.34 42.22 -10.96
C VAL A 74 -2.78 43.52 -10.36
N GLY A 75 -1.46 43.68 -10.26
CA GLY A 75 -0.84 44.88 -9.69
C GLY A 75 -0.81 44.93 -8.15
N ASP A 76 -1.32 43.92 -7.45
CA ASP A 76 -1.16 43.73 -5.99
C ASP A 76 -0.19 42.57 -5.76
N ASP A 77 0.84 42.75 -4.95
CA ASP A 77 1.86 41.71 -4.71
C ASP A 77 1.43 40.63 -3.70
N ARG A 78 0.29 40.80 -3.02
CA ARG A 78 -0.23 39.83 -2.04
C ARG A 78 -1.23 38.84 -2.63
N HIS A 79 -1.70 39.09 -3.86
CA HIS A 79 -2.84 38.39 -4.46
C HIS A 79 -2.69 36.86 -4.44
N LEU A 80 -1.54 36.32 -4.84
CA LEU A 80 -1.29 34.87 -4.90
C LEU A 80 -0.52 34.32 -3.69
N VAL A 81 -0.14 35.16 -2.71
CA VAL A 81 0.72 34.73 -1.59
C VAL A 81 0.04 33.67 -0.71
N HIS A 82 -1.28 33.56 -0.74
CA HIS A 82 -2.01 32.51 -0.05
C HIS A 82 -1.73 31.10 -0.60
N HIS A 83 -1.21 30.96 -1.83
CA HIS A 83 -0.74 29.69 -2.40
C HIS A 83 0.65 29.27 -1.91
N LEU A 84 1.30 30.09 -1.08
CA LEU A 84 2.63 29.78 -0.55
C LEU A 84 2.55 28.53 0.32
N GLY A 85 3.20 27.46 -0.14
CA GLY A 85 3.50 26.28 0.64
C GLY A 85 4.96 26.32 1.10
N PHE A 86 5.24 25.79 2.29
CA PHE A 86 6.62 25.59 2.74
C PHE A 86 7.05 24.16 2.47
N ALA A 87 8.25 23.99 1.92
CA ALA A 87 8.82 22.68 1.65
C ALA A 87 9.10 21.94 2.97
N ILE A 88 8.74 20.66 3.02
CA ILE A 88 9.06 19.74 4.11
C ILE A 88 10.16 18.78 3.62
N ILE A 89 11.00 18.28 4.54
CA ILE A 89 12.23 17.50 4.25
C ILE A 89 11.98 16.30 3.32
N ASP A 90 10.80 15.71 3.37
CA ASP A 90 10.39 14.52 2.61
C ASP A 90 9.70 14.83 1.27
N GLY A 91 9.69 16.10 0.85
CA GLY A 91 9.02 16.54 -0.38
C GLY A 91 7.54 16.89 -0.20
N ALA A 92 6.96 16.69 0.98
CA ALA A 92 5.63 17.20 1.28
C ALA A 92 5.59 18.74 1.29
N ILE A 93 4.40 19.28 1.12
CA ILE A 93 4.12 20.72 1.15
C ILE A 93 3.26 21.03 2.37
N GLY A 94 3.69 21.99 3.18
CA GLY A 94 2.86 22.57 4.22
C GLY A 94 1.86 23.56 3.62
N LEU A 95 0.59 23.16 3.49
CA LEU A 95 -0.51 23.98 2.98
C LEU A 95 -1.46 24.30 4.12
N HIS A 96 -1.70 25.60 4.40
CA HIS A 96 -2.58 26.03 5.50
C HIS A 96 -2.27 25.38 6.87
N ASN A 97 -0.99 25.22 7.22
CA ASN A 97 -0.49 24.49 8.40
C ASN A 97 -0.76 22.97 8.40
N THR A 98 -1.21 22.41 7.29
CA THR A 98 -1.41 20.97 7.09
C THR A 98 -0.31 20.40 6.23
N ARG A 99 0.27 19.26 6.64
CA ARG A 99 1.19 18.49 5.78
C ARG A 99 0.38 17.82 4.67
N VAL A 100 0.70 18.14 3.42
CA VAL A 100 0.14 17.49 2.23
C VAL A 100 1.28 16.80 1.47
N ASP A 101 1.20 15.48 1.36
CA ASP A 101 2.20 14.67 0.67
C ASP A 101 2.32 15.02 -0.83
N ASP A 102 3.52 14.95 -1.44
CA ASP A 102 3.69 15.21 -2.89
C ASP A 102 2.80 14.30 -3.75
N ASP A 103 2.59 13.05 -3.31
CA ASP A 103 1.75 12.08 -4.02
C ASP A 103 0.24 12.36 -3.91
N ALA A 104 -0.16 13.28 -3.02
CA ALA A 104 -1.53 13.78 -3.01
C ALA A 104 -1.81 14.76 -4.16
N TRP A 105 -0.79 15.32 -4.81
CA TRP A 105 -0.97 16.36 -5.83
C TRP A 105 -0.97 15.80 -7.25
N LEU A 106 -1.94 16.21 -8.07
CA LEU A 106 -1.94 15.99 -9.51
C LEU A 106 -1.07 17.06 -10.22
N ALA A 107 0.26 16.95 -10.09
CA ALA A 107 1.15 17.98 -10.62
C ALA A 107 1.20 18.03 -12.16
N GLY A 108 1.13 16.88 -12.84
CA GLY A 108 1.18 16.78 -14.30
C GLY A 108 -0.17 16.55 -14.97
N ARG A 109 -1.20 16.21 -14.20
CA ARG A 109 -2.54 15.91 -14.66
C ARG A 109 -3.53 16.89 -14.07
N ALA A 110 -4.65 17.08 -14.73
CA ALA A 110 -5.72 17.93 -14.25
C ALA A 110 -7.04 17.16 -14.31
N GLN A 111 -7.93 17.51 -13.40
CA GLN A 111 -9.30 17.02 -13.40
C GLN A 111 -10.25 18.17 -13.69
N VAL A 112 -11.40 17.86 -14.28
CA VAL A 112 -12.44 18.87 -14.57
C VAL A 112 -13.83 18.36 -14.24
N CYS A 113 -14.67 19.25 -13.73
CA CYS A 113 -16.12 19.07 -13.76
C CYS A 113 -16.71 19.85 -14.95
N PRO A 114 -17.36 19.19 -15.93
CA PRO A 114 -18.02 19.85 -17.06
C PRO A 114 -18.99 20.96 -16.64
N ARG A 115 -19.76 20.71 -15.57
CA ARG A 115 -20.80 21.62 -15.08
C ARG A 115 -20.21 22.85 -14.41
N CYS A 116 -19.17 22.72 -13.58
CA CYS A 116 -18.45 23.87 -13.01
C CYS A 116 -17.78 24.70 -14.11
N LEU A 117 -17.15 24.06 -15.11
CA LEU A 117 -16.55 24.78 -16.22
C LEU A 117 -17.61 25.54 -17.04
N ALA A 118 -18.80 24.98 -17.24
CA ALA A 118 -19.90 25.66 -17.93
C ALA A 118 -20.44 26.83 -17.12
N ALA A 119 -20.58 26.68 -15.80
CA ALA A 119 -21.14 27.69 -14.92
C ALA A 119 -20.17 28.85 -14.61
N ARG A 120 -18.87 28.56 -14.46
CA ARG A 120 -17.87 29.49 -13.92
C ARG A 120 -16.68 29.74 -14.83
N GLY A 121 -16.33 28.77 -15.68
CA GLY A 121 -15.19 28.89 -16.60
C GLY A 121 -13.80 28.68 -15.98
N PHE A 122 -13.71 28.21 -14.73
CA PHE A 122 -12.43 27.99 -14.04
C PHE A 122 -12.36 26.66 -13.28
N LEU A 123 -11.14 26.25 -12.91
CA LEU A 123 -10.84 24.98 -12.23
C LEU A 123 -10.67 25.19 -10.73
N LEU A 124 -11.33 24.38 -9.91
CA LEU A 124 -11.29 24.50 -8.45
C LEU A 124 -9.99 23.95 -7.86
N GLU A 125 -9.52 24.55 -6.76
CA GLU A 125 -8.31 24.15 -6.04
C GLU A 125 -8.38 22.72 -5.51
N GLU A 126 -9.54 22.30 -5.02
CA GLU A 126 -9.76 20.93 -4.51
C GLU A 126 -9.47 19.83 -5.56
N TRP A 127 -9.55 20.14 -6.86
CA TRP A 127 -9.27 19.18 -7.93
C TRP A 127 -7.77 18.99 -8.20
N ASP A 128 -6.91 19.78 -7.55
CA ASP A 128 -5.47 19.54 -7.58
C ASP A 128 -5.09 18.29 -6.75
N PHE A 129 -5.99 17.80 -5.88
CA PHE A 129 -5.76 16.63 -5.03
C PHE A 129 -6.20 15.32 -5.70
N ALA A 130 -5.29 14.35 -5.79
CA ALA A 130 -5.55 13.02 -6.35
C ALA A 130 -6.71 12.28 -5.63
N LEU A 131 -6.93 12.58 -4.35
CA LEU A 131 -7.95 11.96 -3.48
C LEU A 131 -9.36 12.50 -3.76
N VAL A 132 -9.47 13.66 -4.41
CA VAL A 132 -10.74 14.26 -4.81
C VAL A 132 -11.11 13.71 -6.19
N THR A 133 -12.05 12.76 -6.22
CA THR A 133 -12.47 12.08 -7.47
C THR A 133 -13.87 12.51 -7.92
N VAL A 134 -14.57 13.27 -7.09
CA VAL A 134 -15.95 13.72 -7.27
C VAL A 134 -16.00 15.22 -7.07
N CYS A 135 -16.75 15.92 -7.91
CA CYS A 135 -17.02 17.34 -7.74
C CYS A 135 -17.97 17.56 -6.55
N THR A 136 -17.52 18.30 -5.54
CA THR A 136 -18.29 18.58 -4.31
C THR A 136 -19.52 19.46 -4.58
N GLU A 137 -19.50 20.28 -5.63
CA GLU A 137 -20.62 21.15 -6.01
C GLU A 137 -21.72 20.42 -6.81
N HIS A 138 -21.33 19.53 -7.72
CA HIS A 138 -22.27 18.93 -8.68
C HIS A 138 -22.58 17.46 -8.43
N GLY A 139 -21.87 16.82 -7.49
CA GLY A 139 -22.05 15.42 -7.15
C GLY A 139 -21.81 14.49 -8.34
N SER A 140 -20.82 14.80 -9.18
CA SER A 140 -20.47 14.02 -10.36
C SER A 140 -18.99 13.63 -10.33
N LEU A 141 -18.65 12.46 -10.85
CA LEU A 141 -17.26 12.08 -11.06
C LEU A 141 -16.57 13.16 -11.90
N LEU A 142 -15.35 13.52 -11.50
CA LEU A 142 -14.50 14.38 -12.30
C LEU A 142 -14.06 13.64 -13.57
N LEU A 143 -13.57 14.38 -14.56
CA LEU A 143 -12.92 13.83 -15.75
C LEU A 143 -11.41 14.09 -15.65
N ASP A 144 -10.59 13.05 -15.82
CA ASP A 144 -9.14 13.16 -16.00
C ASP A 144 -8.67 12.75 -17.41
N GLU A 145 -9.60 12.37 -18.29
CA GLU A 145 -9.39 12.01 -19.68
C GLU A 145 -10.47 12.65 -20.57
N CYS A 146 -10.10 12.99 -21.80
CA CYS A 146 -11.03 13.49 -22.80
C CYS A 146 -11.93 12.35 -23.31
N GLN A 147 -13.25 12.53 -23.26
CA GLN A 147 -14.20 11.51 -23.71
C GLN A 147 -14.23 11.29 -25.23
N GLU A 148 -13.73 12.25 -26.02
CA GLU A 148 -13.70 12.16 -27.48
C GLU A 148 -12.45 11.43 -28.00
N CYS A 149 -11.28 11.68 -27.40
CA CYS A 149 -10.00 11.13 -27.89
C CYS A 149 -9.28 10.20 -26.91
N GLY A 150 -9.76 10.04 -25.67
CA GLY A 150 -9.12 9.26 -24.61
C GLY A 150 -7.81 9.87 -24.07
N GLY A 151 -7.41 11.05 -24.54
CA GLY A 151 -6.19 11.71 -24.08
C GLY A 151 -6.33 12.23 -22.64
N ALA A 152 -5.31 11.96 -21.81
CA ALA A 152 -5.26 12.47 -20.44
C ALA A 152 -5.36 14.00 -20.41
N ILE A 153 -6.15 14.51 -19.49
CA ILE A 153 -6.28 15.95 -19.24
C ILE A 153 -5.06 16.37 -18.42
N THR A 154 -4.22 17.23 -19.00
CA THR A 154 -2.99 17.71 -18.37
C THR A 154 -2.98 19.22 -18.21
N TRP A 155 -2.07 19.74 -17.40
CA TRP A 155 -1.79 21.18 -17.31
C TRP A 155 -1.00 21.73 -18.49
N ASN A 156 -0.46 20.87 -19.36
CA ASN A 156 0.21 21.28 -20.59
C ASN A 156 -0.80 21.44 -21.72
N ARG A 157 -1.62 22.49 -21.60
CA ARG A 157 -2.62 22.87 -22.58
C ARG A 157 -2.78 24.39 -22.66
N SER A 158 -3.36 24.86 -23.75
CA SER A 158 -3.54 26.28 -24.05
C SER A 158 -4.86 26.89 -23.57
N HIS A 159 -5.83 26.07 -23.16
CA HIS A 159 -7.18 26.53 -22.79
C HIS A 159 -7.76 25.75 -21.58
N PRO A 160 -8.46 26.40 -20.62
CA PRO A 160 -9.04 25.73 -19.45
C PRO A 160 -10.08 24.66 -19.79
N SER A 161 -10.95 24.94 -20.78
CA SER A 161 -12.10 24.08 -21.15
C SER A 161 -11.91 23.20 -22.38
N HIS A 162 -10.78 23.26 -23.10
CA HIS A 162 -10.61 22.48 -24.34
C HIS A 162 -9.51 21.44 -24.22
N CYS A 163 -9.69 20.32 -24.91
CA CYS A 163 -8.69 19.28 -25.05
C CYS A 163 -7.55 19.72 -25.97
N GLU A 164 -6.31 19.59 -25.52
CA GLU A 164 -5.11 19.92 -26.31
C GLU A 164 -4.93 19.01 -27.53
N HIS A 165 -5.45 17.78 -27.48
CA HIS A 165 -5.24 16.79 -28.54
C HIS A 165 -6.26 16.86 -29.68
N CYS A 166 -7.54 17.11 -29.35
CA CYS A 166 -8.63 17.04 -30.32
C CYS A 166 -9.50 18.30 -30.36
N GLY A 167 -9.28 19.28 -29.48
CA GLY A 167 -10.08 20.51 -29.40
C GLY A 167 -11.47 20.34 -28.80
N ALA A 168 -11.84 19.14 -28.33
CA ALA A 168 -13.14 18.90 -27.70
C ALA A 168 -13.34 19.82 -26.48
N ASP A 169 -14.57 20.31 -26.31
CA ASP A 169 -14.95 21.19 -25.20
C ASP A 169 -15.47 20.37 -24.01
N PHE A 170 -14.72 20.37 -22.91
CA PHE A 170 -15.05 19.64 -21.69
C PHE A 170 -16.38 20.08 -21.06
N ARG A 171 -16.90 21.27 -21.38
CA ARG A 171 -18.21 21.74 -20.87
C ARG A 171 -19.38 20.92 -21.40
N HIS A 172 -19.20 20.25 -22.54
CA HIS A 172 -20.21 19.39 -23.16
C HIS A 172 -20.01 17.90 -22.84
N ALA A 173 -18.95 17.55 -22.09
CA ALA A 173 -18.68 16.18 -21.71
C ALA A 173 -19.70 15.67 -20.68
N ASN A 174 -19.99 14.37 -20.72
CA ASN A 174 -20.92 13.74 -19.79
C ASN A 174 -20.20 13.35 -18.51
N ALA A 175 -20.72 13.74 -17.34
CA ALA A 175 -20.17 13.33 -16.05
C ALA A 175 -21.15 12.39 -15.34
N ASN A 176 -20.65 11.22 -14.93
CA ASN A 176 -21.44 10.25 -14.19
C ASN A 176 -21.77 10.80 -12.80
N ALA A 177 -23.02 10.60 -12.34
CA ALA A 177 -23.42 10.98 -10.99
C ALA A 177 -22.69 10.11 -9.94
N ALA A 178 -22.27 10.75 -8.86
CA ALA A 178 -21.72 10.12 -7.66
C ALA A 178 -22.80 9.97 -6.60
N GLN A 179 -22.62 9.02 -5.68
CA GLN A 179 -23.48 8.89 -4.51
C GLN A 179 -23.17 9.98 -3.48
N SER A 180 -24.15 10.38 -2.66
CA SER A 180 -23.96 11.44 -1.66
C SER A 180 -22.80 11.16 -0.69
N ALA A 181 -22.64 9.90 -0.27
CA ALA A 181 -21.53 9.49 0.59
C ALA A 181 -20.15 9.62 -0.10
N GLU A 182 -20.06 9.46 -1.42
CA GLU A 182 -18.83 9.68 -2.19
C GLU A 182 -18.51 11.18 -2.29
N VAL A 183 -19.53 12.02 -2.45
CA VAL A 183 -19.41 13.50 -2.43
C VAL A 183 -18.88 13.96 -1.08
N ASP A 184 -19.43 13.41 0.01
CA ASP A 184 -19.01 13.70 1.38
C ASP A 184 -17.52 13.36 1.61
N VAL A 185 -17.07 12.19 1.15
CA VAL A 185 -15.65 11.80 1.24
C VAL A 185 -14.75 12.76 0.45
N ALA A 186 -15.16 13.12 -0.78
CA ALA A 186 -14.43 14.10 -1.57
C ALA A 186 -14.34 15.46 -0.86
N GLY A 187 -15.44 15.90 -0.22
CA GLY A 187 -15.49 17.11 0.60
C GLY A 187 -14.54 17.09 1.79
N ASP A 188 -14.46 15.96 2.51
CA ASP A 188 -13.55 15.82 3.65
C ASP A 188 -12.07 15.94 3.22
N PHE A 189 -11.69 15.36 2.08
CA PHE A 189 -10.33 15.52 1.54
C PHE A 189 -10.08 16.93 1.02
N ALA A 190 -11.04 17.53 0.32
CA ALA A 190 -10.98 18.89 -0.21
C ALA A 190 -10.81 19.95 0.88
N ALA A 191 -11.35 19.71 2.08
CA ALA A 191 -11.26 20.64 3.21
C ALA A 191 -9.84 20.78 3.79
N VAL A 192 -8.92 19.85 3.50
CA VAL A 192 -7.54 19.82 4.03
C VAL A 192 -7.51 19.95 5.57
N ALA A 193 -8.51 19.33 6.21
CA ALA A 193 -8.77 19.40 7.65
C ALA A 193 -8.52 18.03 8.36
N PRO A 194 -8.44 18.01 9.70
CA PRO A 194 -8.32 16.76 10.46
C PRO A 194 -9.50 15.81 10.24
N PHE A 195 -9.20 14.51 10.18
CA PHE A 195 -10.18 13.43 10.12
C PHE A 195 -10.54 12.89 11.50
N ARG A 196 -11.76 12.38 11.64
CA ARG A 196 -12.18 11.60 12.81
C ARG A 196 -12.31 10.13 12.44
N PHE A 197 -11.48 9.29 13.05
CA PHE A 197 -11.49 7.84 12.83
C PHE A 197 -12.02 7.10 14.06
N LEU A 198 -12.82 6.05 13.83
CA LEU A 198 -13.27 5.12 14.86
C LEU A 198 -12.54 3.79 14.64
N GLY A 199 -11.80 3.35 15.66
CA GLY A 199 -11.20 2.02 15.70
C GLY A 199 -12.20 0.99 16.26
N HIS A 200 -11.70 0.00 17.02
CA HIS A 200 -12.56 -0.95 17.73
C HIS A 200 -13.20 -0.36 19.01
N GLY A 201 -12.61 0.69 19.58
CA GLY A 201 -13.13 1.36 20.77
C GLY A 201 -14.23 2.39 20.45
N ALA A 202 -14.97 2.81 21.47
CA ALA A 202 -16.02 3.82 21.33
C ALA A 202 -15.47 5.25 21.12
N GLU A 203 -14.22 5.50 21.52
CA GLU A 203 -13.60 6.81 21.39
C GLU A 203 -13.04 7.03 19.98
N GLY A 204 -13.45 8.15 19.37
CA GLY A 204 -12.91 8.56 18.07
C GLY A 204 -11.56 9.24 18.21
N LEU A 205 -10.63 8.90 17.33
CA LEU A 205 -9.33 9.53 17.22
C LEU A 205 -9.36 10.60 16.13
N THR A 206 -9.16 11.85 16.53
CA THR A 206 -8.91 12.94 15.58
C THR A 206 -7.46 12.86 15.12
N GLN A 207 -7.24 12.80 13.81
CA GLN A 207 -5.92 12.73 13.19
C GLN A 207 -5.78 13.82 12.14
N GLN A 208 -4.54 14.28 11.92
CA GLN A 208 -4.27 15.25 10.85
C GLN A 208 -4.63 14.68 9.48
N TRP A 209 -4.87 15.56 8.50
CA TRP A 209 -5.25 15.20 7.13
C TRP A 209 -4.34 14.12 6.52
N ASP A 210 -3.04 14.18 6.81
CA ASP A 210 -2.03 13.23 6.36
C ASP A 210 -2.35 11.76 6.75
N ALA A 211 -2.98 11.52 7.90
CA ALA A 211 -3.41 10.16 8.27
C ALA A 211 -4.51 9.65 7.32
N GLY A 212 -5.46 10.51 6.94
CA GLY A 212 -6.49 10.18 5.93
C GLY A 212 -5.86 9.88 4.57
N PHE A 213 -4.87 10.68 4.16
CA PHE A 213 -4.09 10.43 2.95
C PHE A 213 -3.40 9.06 2.98
N ARG A 214 -2.71 8.72 4.08
CA ARG A 214 -2.01 7.43 4.19
C ARG A 214 -2.96 6.23 4.26
N ILE A 215 -4.14 6.38 4.86
CA ILE A 215 -5.20 5.37 4.81
C ILE A 215 -5.68 5.17 3.37
N PHE A 216 -6.00 6.25 2.66
CA PHE A 216 -6.37 6.20 1.24
C PHE A 216 -5.29 5.49 0.41
N LYS A 217 -4.02 5.87 0.62
CA LYS A 217 -2.87 5.28 -0.07
C LYS A 217 -2.78 3.77 0.18
N GLY A 218 -2.89 3.33 1.44
CA GLY A 218 -2.86 1.90 1.78
C GLY A 218 -4.02 1.10 1.17
N LEU A 219 -5.23 1.68 1.11
CA LEU A 219 -6.38 1.05 0.44
C LEU A 219 -6.19 0.94 -1.08
N ALA A 220 -5.43 1.86 -1.68
CA ALA A 220 -5.09 1.86 -3.11
C ALA A 220 -3.99 0.84 -3.48
N LEU A 221 -3.19 0.38 -2.52
CA LEU A 221 -2.10 -0.55 -2.79
C LEU A 221 -2.64 -1.89 -3.30
N ASN A 222 -2.09 -2.34 -4.43
CA ASN A 222 -2.41 -3.66 -4.96
C ASN A 222 -1.67 -4.81 -4.22
N ARG A 223 -2.05 -6.04 -4.57
CA ARG A 223 -1.49 -7.28 -4.03
C ARG A 223 0.04 -7.35 -4.03
N ARG A 224 0.71 -6.83 -5.05
CA ARG A 224 2.19 -6.87 -5.15
C ARG A 224 2.84 -6.01 -4.07
N HIS A 225 2.34 -4.79 -3.87
CA HIS A 225 2.82 -3.89 -2.81
C HIS A 225 2.56 -4.48 -1.42
N TRP A 226 1.38 -5.07 -1.21
CA TRP A 226 1.05 -5.77 0.04
C TRP A 226 1.96 -6.97 0.29
N ALA A 227 2.30 -7.73 -0.74
CA ALA A 227 3.21 -8.86 -0.63
C ALA A 227 4.65 -8.43 -0.31
N ALA A 228 5.12 -7.37 -0.97
CA ALA A 228 6.48 -6.84 -0.82
C ALA A 228 6.68 -5.99 0.46
N VAL A 229 5.61 -5.59 1.14
CA VAL A 229 5.66 -4.61 2.24
C VAL A 229 6.28 -3.31 1.74
N GLU A 230 5.75 -2.80 0.63
CA GLU A 230 6.29 -1.64 -0.07
C GLU A 230 5.22 -0.57 -0.26
N VAL A 231 5.55 0.68 0.06
CA VAL A 231 4.71 1.85 -0.22
C VAL A 231 5.42 2.71 -1.27
N PRO A 232 5.02 2.65 -2.55
CA PRO A 232 5.62 3.46 -3.60
C PRO A 232 5.43 4.97 -3.33
N PRO A 233 6.45 5.81 -3.58
CA PRO A 233 6.39 7.24 -3.25
C PRO A 233 5.42 8.01 -4.15
N LYS A 234 5.36 7.74 -5.46
CA LYS A 234 4.49 8.40 -6.44
C LYS A 234 3.57 7.36 -7.07
N TYR A 235 2.43 7.15 -6.44
CA TYR A 235 1.54 6.05 -6.78
C TYR A 235 0.14 6.57 -7.05
N LEU A 236 -0.46 7.26 -6.07
CA LEU A 236 -1.81 7.80 -6.22
C LEU A 236 -1.87 8.81 -7.37
N ARG A 237 -0.85 9.67 -7.48
CA ARG A 237 -0.85 10.72 -8.50
C ARG A 237 -0.75 10.22 -9.93
N ASP A 238 -0.42 8.94 -10.14
CA ASP A 238 -0.24 8.28 -11.44
C ASP A 238 -1.36 7.26 -11.77
N MET A 239 -2.10 6.78 -10.76
CA MET A 239 -3.30 5.92 -10.96
C MET A 239 -4.37 6.61 -11.81
N SER A 240 -5.25 5.88 -12.48
CA SER A 240 -6.43 6.47 -13.15
C SER A 240 -7.45 7.00 -12.14
N LEU A 241 -8.33 7.93 -12.56
CA LEU A 241 -9.44 8.38 -11.71
C LEU A 241 -10.34 7.22 -11.27
N SER A 242 -10.60 6.24 -12.15
CA SER A 242 -11.42 5.09 -11.80
C SER A 242 -10.81 4.29 -10.64
N GLU A 243 -9.50 4.07 -10.65
CA GLU A 243 -8.82 3.35 -9.56
C GLU A 243 -8.82 4.15 -8.24
N ARG A 244 -8.58 5.47 -8.29
CA ARG A 244 -8.69 6.33 -7.10
C ARG A 244 -10.11 6.37 -6.56
N HIS A 245 -11.10 6.44 -7.45
CA HIS A 245 -12.52 6.52 -7.07
C HIS A 245 -12.99 5.24 -6.36
N ARG A 246 -12.46 4.05 -6.71
CA ARG A 246 -12.74 2.83 -5.94
C ARG A 246 -12.38 2.96 -4.46
N VAL A 247 -11.33 3.71 -4.13
CA VAL A 247 -10.96 3.97 -2.73
C VAL A 247 -11.94 4.95 -2.08
N THR A 248 -12.38 5.99 -2.81
CA THR A 248 -13.47 6.88 -2.37
C THR A 248 -14.73 6.08 -2.04
N GLN A 249 -15.08 5.07 -2.86
CA GLN A 249 -16.22 4.20 -2.63
C GLN A 249 -16.08 3.34 -1.36
N LEU A 250 -14.90 2.78 -1.12
CA LEU A 250 -14.63 2.03 0.12
C LEU A 250 -14.78 2.93 1.36
N LEU A 251 -14.22 4.13 1.31
CA LEU A 251 -14.32 5.11 2.39
C LEU A 251 -15.75 5.59 2.62
N ALA A 252 -16.51 5.78 1.54
CA ALA A 252 -17.92 6.19 1.60
C ALA A 252 -18.80 5.17 2.33
N GLN A 253 -18.50 3.87 2.19
CA GLN A 253 -19.23 2.79 2.87
C GLN A 253 -19.08 2.83 4.40
N VAL A 254 -18.02 3.45 4.91
CA VAL A 254 -17.70 3.46 6.34
C VAL A 254 -17.76 4.85 6.97
N ARG A 255 -18.18 5.85 6.20
CA ARG A 255 -18.32 7.23 6.66
C ARG A 255 -19.73 7.44 7.22
N HIS A 256 -19.82 7.76 8.50
CA HIS A 256 -21.06 8.08 9.20
C HIS A 256 -20.86 9.30 10.10
N ASP A 257 -21.75 10.29 9.97
CA ASP A 257 -21.73 11.52 10.79
C ASP A 257 -20.34 12.20 10.87
N GLY A 258 -19.66 12.30 9.71
CA GLY A 258 -18.32 12.91 9.62
C GLY A 258 -17.19 12.10 10.25
N SER A 259 -17.44 10.84 10.61
CA SER A 259 -16.45 9.91 11.17
C SER A 259 -16.31 8.66 10.31
N TYR A 260 -15.13 8.04 10.31
CA TYR A 260 -14.83 6.85 9.51
C TYR A 260 -14.64 5.61 10.40
N HIS A 261 -15.49 4.60 10.24
CA HIS A 261 -15.47 3.36 11.02
C HIS A 261 -14.54 2.30 10.38
N LEU A 262 -13.27 2.33 10.78
CA LEU A 262 -12.20 1.57 10.11
C LEU A 262 -12.31 0.03 10.21
N PRO A 263 -12.87 -0.60 11.27
CA PRO A 263 -13.01 -2.07 11.32
C PRO A 263 -13.77 -2.67 10.14
N ALA A 264 -14.69 -1.89 9.54
CA ALA A 264 -15.46 -2.32 8.37
C ALA A 264 -14.61 -2.40 7.08
N LEU A 265 -13.42 -1.80 7.06
CA LEU A 265 -12.48 -1.87 5.93
C LEU A 265 -11.51 -3.06 6.01
N ALA A 266 -11.43 -3.77 7.14
CA ALA A 266 -10.49 -4.88 7.31
C ALA A 266 -10.65 -5.98 6.26
N GLY A 267 -11.89 -6.21 5.78
CA GLY A 267 -12.18 -7.18 4.72
C GLY A 267 -11.49 -6.89 3.39
N HIS A 268 -11.18 -5.62 3.09
CA HIS A 268 -10.41 -5.22 1.91
C HIS A 268 -8.98 -5.76 2.00
N THR A 269 -8.31 -5.48 3.11
CA THR A 269 -6.96 -6.00 3.40
C THR A 269 -6.93 -7.53 3.36
N GLU A 270 -7.91 -8.18 3.98
CA GLU A 270 -8.03 -9.64 3.98
C GLU A 270 -8.23 -10.23 2.58
N THR A 271 -8.94 -9.53 1.69
CA THR A 271 -9.15 -9.96 0.31
C THR A 271 -7.85 -9.91 -0.49
N ILE A 272 -7.06 -8.84 -0.33
CA ILE A 272 -5.75 -8.73 -0.98
C ILE A 272 -4.80 -9.83 -0.51
N LEU A 273 -4.82 -10.12 0.79
CA LEU A 273 -3.97 -11.10 1.45
C LEU A 273 -4.60 -12.50 1.51
N GLU A 274 -5.67 -12.77 0.75
CA GLU A 274 -6.44 -14.01 0.84
C GLU A 274 -5.57 -15.28 0.74
N PRO A 275 -4.53 -15.37 -0.13
CA PRO A 275 -3.68 -16.56 -0.20
C PRO A 275 -2.92 -16.89 1.08
N LEU A 276 -2.72 -15.92 1.98
CA LEU A 276 -2.12 -16.18 3.29
C LEU A 276 -3.07 -16.95 4.23
N ARG A 277 -4.37 -17.07 3.92
CA ARG A 277 -5.32 -17.87 4.71
C ARG A 277 -5.02 -19.36 4.70
N SER A 278 -4.26 -19.85 3.71
CA SER A 278 -3.81 -21.25 3.69
C SER A 278 -2.83 -21.57 4.82
N ILE A 279 -2.17 -20.55 5.38
CA ILE A 279 -1.27 -20.69 6.51
C ILE A 279 -2.12 -20.93 7.75
N PRO A 280 -1.96 -22.06 8.46
CA PRO A 280 -2.80 -22.43 9.60
C PRO A 280 -2.42 -21.67 10.88
N LYS A 281 -2.17 -20.37 10.76
CA LYS A 281 -1.93 -19.43 11.85
C LYS A 281 -2.87 -18.24 11.64
N PRO A 282 -3.99 -18.15 12.39
CA PRO A 282 -4.97 -17.07 12.23
C PRO A 282 -4.37 -15.66 12.36
N THR A 283 -3.21 -15.57 13.02
CA THR A 283 -2.50 -14.32 13.28
C THR A 283 -1.60 -13.87 12.13
N ALA A 284 -1.41 -14.68 11.08
CA ALA A 284 -0.46 -14.39 9.99
C ALA A 284 -0.86 -13.16 9.17
N ILE A 285 -2.11 -13.12 8.68
CA ILE A 285 -2.62 -11.99 7.88
C ILE A 285 -2.57 -10.71 8.69
N ARG A 286 -3.13 -10.70 9.90
CA ARG A 286 -3.15 -9.50 10.74
C ARG A 286 -1.76 -8.98 11.07
N LYS A 287 -0.80 -9.86 11.40
CA LYS A 287 0.59 -9.47 11.70
C LYS A 287 1.26 -8.89 10.46
N HIS A 288 1.01 -9.48 9.29
CA HIS A 288 1.53 -8.95 8.02
C HIS A 288 0.92 -7.60 7.68
N ALA A 289 -0.40 -7.44 7.85
CA ALA A 289 -1.10 -6.19 7.59
C ALA A 289 -0.60 -5.05 8.49
N MET A 290 -0.36 -5.32 9.77
CA MET A 290 0.21 -4.36 10.70
C MET A 290 1.59 -3.83 10.27
N ARG A 291 2.42 -4.65 9.59
CA ARG A 291 3.72 -4.19 9.08
C ARG A 291 3.56 -3.05 8.07
N ILE A 292 2.49 -3.08 7.28
CA ILE A 292 2.23 -2.04 6.26
C ILE A 292 1.49 -0.87 6.89
N TRP A 293 0.36 -1.12 7.57
CA TRP A 293 -0.43 -0.05 8.15
C TRP A 293 0.35 0.74 9.21
N GLN A 294 0.90 0.05 10.21
CA GLN A 294 1.62 0.70 11.29
C GLN A 294 3.07 1.02 10.92
N GLY A 295 3.76 0.08 10.26
CA GLY A 295 5.18 0.23 9.92
C GLY A 295 5.41 1.19 8.76
N GLU A 296 5.07 0.77 7.55
CA GLU A 296 5.39 1.54 6.33
C GLU A 296 4.54 2.83 6.17
N LEU A 297 3.25 2.77 6.52
CA LEU A 297 2.35 3.93 6.42
C LEU A 297 2.32 4.76 7.71
N GLY A 298 2.90 4.30 8.81
CA GLY A 298 2.93 5.04 10.07
C GLY A 298 1.55 5.35 10.66
N ILE A 299 0.53 4.53 10.35
CA ILE A 299 -0.81 4.68 10.94
C ILE A 299 -0.74 4.34 12.44
N PRO A 300 -1.34 5.17 13.32
CA PRO A 300 -1.36 4.89 14.75
C PRO A 300 -1.92 3.50 15.05
N ARG A 301 -1.31 2.81 16.02
CA ARG A 301 -1.60 1.41 16.34
C ARG A 301 -3.11 1.09 16.46
N PRO A 302 -3.96 1.86 17.18
CA PRO A 302 -5.38 1.54 17.28
C PRO A 302 -6.12 1.54 15.94
N LEU A 303 -5.71 2.43 15.01
CA LEU A 303 -6.30 2.53 13.68
C LEU A 303 -5.73 1.45 12.74
N ALA A 304 -4.43 1.17 12.83
CA ALA A 304 -3.79 0.09 12.08
C ALA A 304 -4.38 -1.28 12.44
N GLU A 305 -4.67 -1.52 13.72
CA GLU A 305 -5.35 -2.73 14.18
C GLU A 305 -6.75 -2.84 13.60
N ALA A 306 -7.52 -1.75 13.60
CA ALA A 306 -8.86 -1.69 12.98
C ALA A 306 -8.83 -1.92 11.46
N LEU A 307 -7.80 -1.47 10.75
CA LEU A 307 -7.64 -1.73 9.32
C LEU A 307 -7.13 -3.15 9.00
N SER A 308 -6.60 -3.86 10.01
CA SER A 308 -5.99 -5.20 9.87
C SER A 308 -6.92 -6.33 10.28
N SER A 309 -7.99 -6.05 11.03
CA SER A 309 -8.92 -7.04 11.59
C SER A 309 -10.26 -6.38 11.90
N SER A 310 -11.36 -7.11 11.69
CA SER A 310 -12.70 -6.67 12.10
C SER A 310 -12.93 -6.78 13.62
N MET A 311 -12.10 -7.57 14.30
CA MET A 311 -12.13 -7.77 15.75
C MET A 311 -10.89 -7.15 16.40
N PRO A 312 -11.02 -6.62 17.63
CA PRO A 312 -9.90 -6.03 18.34
C PRO A 312 -8.79 -7.05 18.57
N PHE A 313 -7.56 -6.54 18.64
CA PHE A 313 -6.44 -7.34 19.08
C PHE A 313 -6.61 -7.57 20.58
N SER A 314 -6.42 -8.80 21.04
CA SER A 314 -6.23 -9.04 22.46
C SER A 314 -4.85 -8.47 22.79
N ASP A 315 -4.80 -7.34 23.48
CA ASP A 315 -3.55 -6.92 24.11
C ASP A 315 -3.13 -8.05 25.06
N GLU A 316 -1.87 -8.46 24.94
CA GLU A 316 -1.33 -9.49 25.80
C GLU A 316 -0.84 -8.80 27.06
N PRO A 317 -1.38 -9.17 28.24
CA PRO A 317 -1.03 -8.49 29.48
C PRO A 317 0.47 -8.62 29.75
N PRO A 318 1.13 -7.56 30.24
CA PRO A 318 2.52 -7.64 30.69
C PRO A 318 2.65 -8.66 31.82
N GLY A 319 3.84 -9.19 32.02
CA GLY A 319 4.10 -10.28 32.97
C GLY A 319 3.68 -9.92 34.38
N HIS A 320 3.84 -8.65 34.79
CA HIS A 320 3.35 -8.21 36.10
C HIS A 320 1.82 -8.36 36.23
N GLU A 321 1.02 -8.16 35.19
CA GLU A 321 -0.43 -8.41 35.24
C GLU A 321 -0.73 -9.91 35.23
N VAL A 322 -0.06 -10.69 34.37
CA VAL A 322 -0.19 -12.16 34.30
C VAL A 322 0.06 -12.80 35.66
N PHE A 323 1.03 -12.28 36.40
CA PHE A 323 1.44 -12.79 37.72
C PHE A 323 0.98 -11.92 38.89
N GLN A 324 -0.07 -11.09 38.71
CA GLN A 324 -0.71 -10.31 39.80
C GLN A 324 0.27 -9.49 40.66
N GLY A 325 1.22 -8.84 40.00
CA GLY A 325 2.28 -8.01 40.56
C GLY A 325 3.48 -8.78 41.12
N ARG A 326 3.51 -10.11 40.98
CA ARG A 326 4.56 -10.98 41.55
C ARG A 326 5.13 -11.96 40.51
N PRO A 327 5.82 -11.45 39.48
CA PRO A 327 6.44 -12.32 38.48
C PRO A 327 7.52 -13.22 39.11
N PRO A 328 7.63 -14.49 38.69
CA PRO A 328 8.69 -15.39 39.13
C PRO A 328 10.05 -14.96 38.55
N SER A 329 11.13 -15.19 39.33
CA SER A 329 12.51 -14.92 38.91
C SER A 329 13.23 -16.20 38.53
N PHE A 330 13.79 -16.25 37.32
CA PHE A 330 14.58 -17.38 36.82
C PHE A 330 16.03 -16.95 36.64
N TYR A 331 16.99 -17.74 37.13
CA TYR A 331 18.42 -17.42 37.11
C TYR A 331 19.28 -18.42 36.33
N SER A 332 18.67 -19.50 35.81
CA SER A 332 19.38 -20.51 35.01
C SER A 332 18.56 -20.95 33.81
N ASN A 333 19.25 -21.48 32.79
CA ASN A 333 18.60 -21.99 31.59
C ASN A 333 17.72 -23.21 31.90
N GLU A 334 18.07 -24.01 32.91
CA GLU A 334 17.27 -25.15 33.37
C GLU A 334 15.94 -24.68 33.94
N ALA A 335 15.95 -23.66 34.81
CA ALA A 335 14.73 -23.11 35.39
C ALA A 335 13.82 -22.48 34.32
N VAL A 336 14.41 -21.81 33.31
CA VAL A 336 13.68 -21.31 32.14
C VAL A 336 13.10 -22.45 31.30
N ALA A 337 13.86 -23.54 31.10
CA ALA A 337 13.40 -24.71 30.35
C ALA A 337 12.17 -25.34 31.01
N ASP A 338 12.21 -25.50 32.33
CA ASP A 338 11.09 -26.02 33.12
C ASP A 338 9.86 -25.11 33.04
N PHE A 339 10.05 -23.78 33.17
CA PHE A 339 8.96 -22.80 33.05
C PHE A 339 8.27 -22.84 31.69
N LEU A 340 9.06 -22.89 30.61
CA LEU A 340 8.55 -22.94 29.23
C LEU A 340 8.04 -24.34 28.84
N GLY A 341 8.29 -25.37 29.64
CA GLY A 341 7.95 -26.76 29.31
C GLY A 341 8.73 -27.29 28.10
N VAL A 342 10.00 -26.91 27.96
CA VAL A 342 10.86 -27.28 26.82
C VAL A 342 12.18 -27.89 27.26
N SER A 343 12.96 -28.42 26.32
CA SER A 343 14.31 -28.93 26.61
C SER A 343 15.36 -27.82 26.69
N GLY A 344 16.45 -28.04 27.43
CA GLY A 344 17.59 -27.10 27.48
C GLY A 344 18.13 -26.66 26.11
N PRO A 345 18.30 -27.57 25.11
CA PRO A 345 18.66 -27.19 23.74
C PRO A 345 17.66 -26.21 23.09
N THR A 346 16.38 -26.28 23.46
CA THR A 346 15.34 -25.37 22.97
C THR A 346 15.49 -23.97 23.57
N VAL A 347 15.82 -23.85 24.86
CA VAL A 347 16.17 -22.54 25.47
C VAL A 347 17.36 -21.91 24.77
N HIS A 348 18.40 -22.71 24.51
CA HIS A 348 19.56 -22.22 23.76
C HIS A 348 19.20 -21.75 22.34
N ALA A 349 18.27 -22.45 21.66
CA ALA A 349 17.76 -22.03 20.36
C ALA A 349 16.98 -20.71 20.42
N LEU A 350 16.15 -20.51 21.46
CA LEU A 350 15.42 -19.26 21.69
C LEU A 350 16.36 -18.08 21.92
N ILE A 351 17.42 -18.26 22.71
CA ILE A 351 18.46 -17.23 22.92
C ILE A 351 19.16 -16.92 21.60
N LYS A 352 19.58 -17.94 20.84
CA LYS A 352 20.24 -17.75 19.54
C LYS A 352 19.35 -17.01 18.54
N ALA A 353 18.04 -17.28 18.57
CA ALA A 353 17.04 -16.62 17.75
C ALA A 353 16.60 -15.25 18.29
N ARG A 354 17.23 -14.75 19.37
CA ARG A 354 16.94 -13.49 20.05
C ARG A 354 15.47 -13.38 20.50
N LYS A 355 14.88 -14.49 20.95
CA LYS A 355 13.54 -14.52 21.57
C LYS A 355 13.61 -14.37 23.08
N ILE A 356 14.78 -14.61 23.65
CA ILE A 356 15.12 -14.40 25.06
C ILE A 356 16.53 -13.79 25.08
N ALA A 357 16.73 -12.71 25.82
CA ALA A 357 18.03 -12.12 26.07
C ALA A 357 18.76 -12.87 27.19
N ILE A 358 20.09 -12.88 27.14
CA ILE A 358 20.89 -13.39 28.26
C ILE A 358 20.95 -12.27 29.30
N PRO A 359 20.47 -12.50 30.55
CA PRO A 359 20.49 -11.48 31.58
C PRO A 359 21.93 -11.11 31.98
N ALA A 360 22.12 -9.92 32.53
CA ALA A 360 23.41 -9.55 33.10
C ALA A 360 23.75 -10.44 34.31
N MET A 361 25.03 -10.46 34.69
CA MET A 361 25.49 -11.30 35.81
C MET A 361 24.75 -10.95 37.10
N GLY A 362 24.01 -11.91 37.66
CA GLY A 362 23.24 -11.74 38.90
C GLY A 362 21.79 -11.27 38.70
N GLU A 363 21.38 -11.00 37.46
CA GLU A 363 19.99 -10.64 37.14
C GLU A 363 19.17 -11.88 36.74
N ALA A 364 17.85 -11.79 36.93
CA ALA A 364 16.92 -12.80 36.46
C ALA A 364 16.56 -12.56 34.99
N PHE A 365 16.11 -13.60 34.30
CA PHE A 365 15.48 -13.46 32.98
C PHE A 365 14.24 -12.56 33.05
N ASP A 366 14.04 -11.73 32.02
CA ASP A 366 12.86 -10.90 31.89
C ASP A 366 11.62 -11.77 31.62
N ILE A 367 10.63 -11.68 32.50
CA ILE A 367 9.39 -12.45 32.42
C ILE A 367 8.59 -12.15 31.15
N ASP A 368 8.62 -10.92 30.64
CA ASP A 368 7.91 -10.52 29.43
C ASP A 368 8.53 -11.16 28.19
N GLU A 369 9.86 -11.29 28.17
CA GLU A 369 10.57 -12.03 27.13
C GLU A 369 10.28 -13.53 27.20
N LEU A 370 10.19 -14.12 28.39
CA LEU A 370 9.83 -15.53 28.55
C LEU A 370 8.40 -15.82 28.06
N LEU A 371 7.43 -14.96 28.42
CA LEU A 371 6.08 -15.02 27.85
C LEU A 371 6.11 -14.80 26.33
N GLY A 372 6.99 -13.93 25.84
CA GLY A 372 7.27 -13.73 24.41
C GLY A 372 7.74 -15.00 23.71
N ALA A 373 8.67 -15.72 24.35
CA ALA A 373 9.20 -16.98 23.86
C ALA A 373 8.13 -18.08 23.87
N GLN A 374 7.28 -18.14 24.89
CA GLN A 374 6.16 -19.09 24.94
C GLN A 374 5.20 -18.88 23.75
N ARG A 375 4.88 -17.62 23.43
CA ARG A 375 4.07 -17.26 22.26
C ARG A 375 4.77 -17.57 20.95
N PHE A 376 6.08 -17.32 20.86
CA PHE A 376 6.84 -17.73 19.68
C PHE A 376 6.79 -19.24 19.47
N LEU A 377 6.90 -20.03 20.54
CA LEU A 377 6.81 -21.50 20.48
C LEU A 377 5.42 -22.00 20.02
N SER A 378 4.33 -21.28 20.33
CA SER A 378 2.96 -21.63 19.93
C SER A 378 2.58 -21.12 18.53
N ASP A 379 2.89 -19.87 18.23
CA ASP A 379 2.35 -19.14 17.09
C ASP A 379 3.41 -18.83 16.03
N GLY A 380 4.67 -18.74 16.43
CA GLY A 380 5.80 -18.45 15.55
C GLY A 380 6.35 -19.67 14.82
N LEU A 381 5.88 -20.87 15.17
CA LEU A 381 6.35 -22.14 14.65
C LEU A 381 5.18 -22.94 14.06
N LEU A 382 5.44 -23.63 12.96
CA LEU A 382 4.54 -24.59 12.33
C LEU A 382 4.92 -26.00 12.75
N THR A 383 3.96 -26.76 13.28
CA THR A 383 4.07 -28.20 13.51
C THR A 383 4.10 -28.96 12.17
N PRO A 384 4.59 -30.22 12.15
CA PRO A 384 4.50 -31.04 10.94
C PRO A 384 3.07 -31.19 10.39
N ALA A 385 2.06 -31.27 11.27
CA ALA A 385 0.65 -31.34 10.86
C ALA A 385 0.19 -30.02 10.19
N GLU A 386 0.51 -28.88 10.79
CA GLU A 386 0.22 -27.56 10.21
C GLU A 386 0.96 -27.35 8.88
N LEU A 387 2.22 -27.80 8.78
CA LEU A 387 2.96 -27.76 7.52
C LEU A 387 2.29 -28.63 6.45
N ALA A 388 1.86 -29.85 6.78
CA ALA A 388 1.13 -30.72 5.85
C ALA A 388 -0.18 -30.07 5.35
N MET A 389 -0.92 -29.39 6.23
CA MET A 389 -2.12 -28.62 5.85
C MET A 389 -1.80 -27.54 4.83
N LEU A 390 -0.73 -26.77 5.05
CA LEU A 390 -0.29 -25.72 4.14
C LEU A 390 0.20 -26.24 2.79
N LEU A 391 0.95 -27.33 2.81
CA LEU A 391 1.50 -27.92 1.60
C LEU A 391 0.41 -28.59 0.76
N GLY A 392 -0.63 -29.12 1.41
CA GLY A 392 -1.71 -29.86 0.76
C GLY A 392 -1.34 -31.30 0.41
N ILE A 393 -0.28 -31.84 1.03
CA ILE A 393 0.13 -33.25 0.95
C ILE A 393 0.40 -33.78 2.36
N PRO A 394 0.19 -35.09 2.60
CA PRO A 394 0.61 -35.71 3.85
C PRO A 394 2.14 -35.73 3.96
N LEU A 395 2.65 -35.59 5.19
CA LEU A 395 4.07 -35.77 5.53
C LEU A 395 4.17 -37.06 6.35
N PHE A 396 4.92 -38.07 5.86
CA PHE A 396 4.99 -39.39 6.49
C PHE A 396 6.41 -39.65 7.04
N GLY A 397 6.58 -39.51 8.36
CA GLY A 397 7.76 -40.03 9.07
C GLY A 397 8.99 -39.10 9.15
N ALA A 398 10.10 -39.68 9.64
CA ALA A 398 11.30 -38.96 10.12
C ALA A 398 12.24 -38.44 9.01
N ASP A 399 12.12 -38.98 7.80
CA ASP A 399 12.98 -38.65 6.65
C ASP A 399 12.44 -37.42 5.88
N ASP A 400 11.12 -37.30 5.73
CA ASP A 400 10.47 -36.18 5.01
C ASP A 400 10.75 -34.81 5.64
N ALA A 401 10.78 -34.71 6.98
CA ALA A 401 11.02 -33.45 7.69
C ALA A 401 12.49 -32.98 7.62
N GLY A 402 13.44 -33.91 7.45
CA GLY A 402 14.86 -33.63 7.27
C GLY A 402 15.23 -33.29 5.82
N GLU A 403 14.46 -33.82 4.86
CA GLU A 403 14.66 -33.61 3.42
C GLU A 403 13.76 -32.51 2.81
N THR A 404 12.87 -31.85 3.58
CA THR A 404 11.98 -30.74 3.12
C THR A 404 12.70 -29.64 2.34
N GLY A 405 14.02 -29.51 2.42
CA GLY A 405 14.74 -28.34 1.93
C GLY A 405 14.32 -27.03 2.61
N LEU A 406 13.51 -27.10 3.68
CA LEU A 406 13.14 -26.01 4.57
C LEU A 406 13.91 -26.20 5.90
N PRO A 407 14.57 -25.16 6.42
CA PRO A 407 15.36 -25.29 7.64
C PRO A 407 14.47 -25.52 8.87
N SER A 408 14.80 -26.55 9.67
CA SER A 408 14.27 -26.67 11.03
C SER A 408 14.66 -25.43 11.84
N TRP A 409 13.73 -24.93 12.66
CA TRP A 409 13.99 -23.78 13.52
C TRP A 409 15.01 -24.10 14.63
N ASN A 410 15.08 -25.37 15.06
CA ASN A 410 15.97 -25.84 16.12
C ASN A 410 16.84 -27.01 15.62
N PRO A 411 17.91 -26.74 14.85
CA PRO A 411 18.75 -27.77 14.25
C PRO A 411 19.58 -28.57 15.26
N ARG A 412 19.62 -28.14 16.54
CA ARG A 412 20.32 -28.87 17.61
C ARG A 412 19.43 -29.86 18.35
N ASN A 413 18.13 -29.85 18.09
CA ASN A 413 17.19 -30.79 18.66
C ASN A 413 16.49 -31.57 17.54
N ASN A 414 17.02 -32.76 17.20
CA ASN A 414 16.47 -33.60 16.14
C ASN A 414 15.02 -34.08 16.40
N SER A 415 14.54 -33.97 17.64
CA SER A 415 13.14 -34.27 17.97
C SER A 415 12.19 -33.10 17.66
N ASP A 416 12.72 -31.87 17.56
CA ASP A 416 11.92 -30.69 17.23
C ASP A 416 11.92 -30.44 15.72
N ARG A 417 10.85 -30.90 15.09
CA ARG A 417 10.65 -30.84 13.63
C ARG A 417 9.82 -29.64 13.18
N ARG A 418 9.58 -28.68 14.06
CA ARG A 418 8.83 -27.47 13.70
C ARG A 418 9.63 -26.61 12.73
N ILE A 419 8.93 -25.80 11.95
CA ILE A 419 9.53 -24.82 11.04
C ILE A 419 9.11 -23.44 11.49
N GLU A 420 10.01 -22.46 11.42
CA GLU A 420 9.63 -21.09 11.75
C GLU A 420 8.67 -20.54 10.70
N LEU A 421 7.54 -19.98 11.15
CA LEU A 421 6.50 -19.42 10.30
C LEU A 421 7.06 -18.39 9.31
N ARG A 422 8.05 -17.60 9.75
CA ARG A 422 8.79 -16.63 8.92
C ARG A 422 9.30 -17.21 7.61
N VAL A 423 9.89 -18.41 7.66
CA VAL A 423 10.49 -19.06 6.48
C VAL A 423 9.42 -19.32 5.43
N VAL A 424 8.29 -19.85 5.87
CA VAL A 424 7.16 -20.18 5.00
C VAL A 424 6.46 -18.92 4.49
N MET A 425 6.25 -17.93 5.36
CA MET A 425 5.71 -16.62 5.01
C MET A 425 6.51 -15.97 3.87
N GLU A 426 7.83 -16.10 3.88
CA GLU A 426 8.70 -15.55 2.83
C GLU A 426 8.38 -16.14 1.45
N TYR A 427 8.30 -17.48 1.34
CA TYR A 427 7.89 -18.13 0.09
C TYR A 427 6.47 -17.72 -0.33
N HIS A 428 5.52 -17.70 0.62
CA HIS A 428 4.12 -17.33 0.35
C HIS A 428 3.98 -15.90 -0.16
N LEU A 429 4.69 -14.95 0.43
CA LEU A 429 4.68 -13.56 0.00
C LEU A 429 5.36 -13.38 -1.37
N GLN A 430 6.46 -14.07 -1.63
CA GLN A 430 7.09 -14.02 -2.96
C GLN A 430 6.18 -14.62 -4.05
N LEU A 431 5.47 -15.71 -3.74
CA LEU A 431 4.44 -16.26 -4.63
C LEU A 431 3.30 -15.25 -4.82
N LEU A 432 2.80 -14.64 -3.74
CA LEU A 432 1.74 -13.63 -3.80
C LEU A 432 2.12 -12.42 -4.66
N ALA A 433 3.38 -11.98 -4.60
CA ALA A 433 3.88 -10.86 -5.41
C ALA A 433 3.93 -11.19 -6.92
N LYS A 434 4.11 -12.48 -7.27
CA LYS A 434 4.16 -12.96 -8.65
C LYS A 434 2.83 -13.52 -9.15
N PHE A 435 1.86 -13.72 -8.26
CA PHE A 435 0.57 -14.29 -8.58
C PHE A 435 -0.24 -13.34 -9.47
N ASP A 436 -0.68 -13.85 -10.62
CA ASP A 436 -1.59 -13.18 -11.53
C ASP A 436 -2.95 -13.90 -11.51
N GLU A 437 -3.97 -13.20 -11.05
CA GLU A 437 -5.34 -13.71 -10.90
C GLU A 437 -6.09 -13.82 -12.23
N HIS A 438 -5.54 -13.28 -13.32
CA HIS A 438 -6.15 -13.27 -14.64
C HIS A 438 -5.65 -14.39 -15.57
N VAL A 439 -4.71 -15.22 -15.11
CA VAL A 439 -4.17 -16.34 -15.88
C VAL A 439 -5.28 -17.37 -16.17
N PRO A 440 -5.57 -17.71 -17.45
CA PRO A 440 -6.55 -18.73 -17.78
C PRO A 440 -6.16 -20.11 -17.23
N LEU A 441 -7.12 -20.83 -16.65
CA LEU A 441 -6.85 -22.14 -16.01
C LEU A 441 -6.81 -23.31 -17.01
N ALA A 442 -7.21 -23.10 -18.26
CA ALA A 442 -7.20 -24.15 -19.28
C ALA A 442 -5.74 -24.54 -19.63
N GLY A 443 -5.45 -25.85 -19.70
CA GLY A 443 -4.10 -26.35 -19.97
C GLY A 443 -3.13 -26.26 -18.79
N MET A 444 -3.64 -26.00 -17.58
CA MET A 444 -2.83 -25.94 -16.36
C MET A 444 -2.88 -27.26 -15.58
N VAL A 445 -1.77 -27.64 -14.95
CA VAL A 445 -1.64 -28.77 -14.04
C VAL A 445 -1.18 -28.31 -12.66
N SER A 446 -1.81 -28.84 -11.61
CA SER A 446 -1.47 -28.48 -10.23
C SER A 446 -0.20 -29.17 -9.76
N LEU A 447 0.61 -28.49 -8.94
CA LEU A 447 1.79 -29.10 -8.30
C LEU A 447 1.43 -30.33 -7.48
N GLY A 448 0.25 -30.38 -6.84
CA GLY A 448 -0.22 -31.56 -6.11
C GLY A 448 -0.36 -32.78 -7.01
N LYS A 449 -0.99 -32.64 -8.19
CA LYS A 449 -1.07 -33.71 -9.20
C LYS A 449 0.32 -34.17 -9.66
N LEU A 450 1.26 -33.24 -9.88
CA LEU A 450 2.64 -33.60 -10.24
C LEU A 450 3.32 -34.36 -9.11
N ALA A 451 3.17 -33.91 -7.86
CA ALA A 451 3.72 -34.54 -6.67
C ALA A 451 3.20 -35.98 -6.47
N THR A 452 1.92 -36.24 -6.75
CA THR A 452 1.36 -37.62 -6.66
C THR A 452 1.92 -38.60 -7.70
N ARG A 453 2.61 -38.11 -8.74
CA ARG A 453 3.23 -38.94 -9.79
C ARG A 453 4.69 -39.29 -9.50
N THR A 454 5.25 -38.84 -8.38
CA THR A 454 6.66 -39.06 -8.02
C THR A 454 6.79 -39.85 -6.73
N THR A 455 7.96 -40.46 -6.52
CA THR A 455 8.31 -41.13 -5.26
C THR A 455 8.72 -40.14 -4.16
N LYS A 456 8.93 -38.86 -4.50
CA LYS A 456 9.25 -37.77 -3.57
C LYS A 456 8.27 -36.58 -3.75
N PRO A 457 7.03 -36.69 -3.24
CA PRO A 457 6.00 -35.66 -3.43
C PRO A 457 6.40 -34.31 -2.85
N LEU A 458 7.03 -34.30 -1.68
CA LEU A 458 7.48 -33.11 -0.98
C LEU A 458 8.55 -32.35 -1.79
N ASP A 459 9.62 -33.02 -2.21
CA ASP A 459 10.67 -32.44 -3.05
C ASP A 459 10.10 -31.85 -4.33
N THR A 460 9.09 -32.50 -4.91
CA THR A 460 8.42 -32.04 -6.13
C THR A 460 7.69 -30.72 -5.88
N LEU A 461 6.97 -30.58 -4.76
CA LEU A 461 6.32 -29.32 -4.39
C LEU A 461 7.32 -28.19 -4.15
N ILE A 462 8.34 -28.42 -3.32
CA ILE A 462 9.35 -27.39 -2.99
C ILE A 462 10.12 -26.96 -4.23
N ARG A 463 10.49 -27.91 -5.10
CA ARG A 463 11.12 -27.60 -6.38
C ARG A 463 10.18 -26.80 -7.27
N GLY A 464 8.91 -27.19 -7.37
CA GLY A 464 7.90 -26.45 -8.13
C GLY A 464 7.78 -25.00 -7.67
N VAL A 465 7.66 -24.77 -6.36
CA VAL A 465 7.67 -23.42 -5.78
C VAL A 465 8.94 -22.66 -6.14
N LYS A 466 10.12 -23.27 -6.02
CA LYS A 466 11.40 -22.62 -6.38
C LYS A 466 11.48 -22.27 -7.87
N VAL A 467 10.97 -23.12 -8.76
CA VAL A 467 10.91 -22.90 -10.22
C VAL A 467 9.95 -21.73 -10.55
N LEU A 468 8.81 -21.65 -9.87
CA LEU A 468 7.90 -20.51 -10.01
C LEU A 468 8.57 -19.21 -9.56
N LEU A 469 9.24 -19.25 -8.40
CA LEU A 469 9.93 -18.08 -7.86
C LEU A 469 11.14 -17.64 -8.68
N SER A 470 11.82 -18.54 -9.37
CA SER A 470 12.91 -18.18 -10.29
C SER A 470 12.41 -17.48 -11.57
N GLY A 471 11.12 -17.59 -11.89
CA GLY A 471 10.55 -17.09 -13.14
C GLY A 471 10.88 -17.96 -14.35
N ALA A 472 11.31 -19.21 -14.13
CA ALA A 472 11.54 -20.18 -15.21
C ALA A 472 10.23 -20.66 -15.87
N VAL A 473 9.11 -20.49 -15.18
CA VAL A 473 7.75 -20.66 -15.71
C VAL A 473 7.18 -19.31 -16.11
N GLY A 474 6.55 -19.21 -17.28
CA GLY A 474 6.10 -17.93 -17.84
C GLY A 474 5.04 -17.21 -16.99
N SER A 475 4.02 -17.95 -16.56
CA SER A 475 3.01 -17.48 -15.60
C SER A 475 2.43 -18.67 -14.84
N PHE A 476 1.90 -18.43 -13.64
CA PHE A 476 1.25 -19.47 -12.85
C PHE A 476 -0.05 -18.95 -12.25
N ALA A 477 -0.98 -19.87 -12.02
CA ALA A 477 -2.21 -19.59 -11.29
C ALA A 477 -2.16 -20.24 -9.90
N TRP A 478 -3.01 -19.77 -8.99
CA TRP A 478 -3.10 -20.31 -7.64
C TRP A 478 -4.55 -20.45 -7.23
N SER A 479 -5.04 -21.69 -7.18
CA SER A 479 -6.44 -21.95 -6.85
C SER A 479 -6.67 -22.02 -5.34
N ARG A 480 -7.87 -21.63 -4.90
CA ARG A 480 -8.33 -21.86 -3.52
C ARG A 480 -8.26 -23.35 -3.17
N PRO A 481 -7.84 -23.75 -1.95
CA PRO A 481 -7.58 -22.89 -0.78
C PRO A 481 -6.16 -22.30 -0.67
N PHE A 482 -5.42 -22.18 -1.78
CA PHE A 482 -4.08 -21.57 -1.84
C PHE A 482 -2.98 -22.37 -1.12
N ARG A 483 -3.08 -23.70 -1.08
CA ARG A 483 -1.96 -24.54 -0.64
C ARG A 483 -0.89 -24.60 -1.72
N TRP A 484 0.32 -25.03 -1.38
CA TRP A 484 1.37 -25.19 -2.41
C TRP A 484 0.99 -26.25 -3.46
N ALA A 485 0.29 -27.31 -3.05
CA ALA A 485 -0.27 -28.29 -3.98
C ALA A 485 -1.29 -27.69 -4.97
N ASP A 486 -1.91 -26.55 -4.64
CA ASP A 486 -2.93 -25.88 -5.45
C ASP A 486 -2.34 -24.83 -6.42
N LEU A 487 -1.01 -24.67 -6.44
CA LEU A 487 -0.30 -23.90 -7.46
C LEU A 487 -0.39 -24.62 -8.80
N LEU A 488 -0.64 -23.87 -9.86
CA LEU A 488 -0.95 -24.36 -11.20
C LEU A 488 0.08 -23.84 -12.19
N VAL A 489 0.67 -24.74 -12.97
CA VAL A 489 1.65 -24.42 -14.02
C VAL A 489 1.13 -24.88 -15.39
N PRO A 490 1.57 -24.27 -16.50
CA PRO A 490 1.26 -24.76 -17.83
C PRO A 490 1.70 -26.22 -18.00
N GLU A 491 0.87 -27.06 -18.62
CA GLU A 491 1.13 -28.49 -18.77
C GLU A 491 2.38 -28.79 -19.60
N ASP A 492 2.68 -27.94 -20.58
CA ASP A 492 3.89 -27.99 -21.42
C ASP A 492 5.17 -27.61 -20.65
N GLU A 493 5.06 -26.81 -19.59
CA GLU A 493 6.17 -26.41 -18.71
C GLU A 493 6.34 -27.33 -17.49
N ALA A 494 5.41 -28.27 -17.25
CA ALA A 494 5.43 -29.19 -16.09
C ALA A 494 6.69 -30.07 -16.01
N ASN A 495 7.37 -30.28 -17.15
CA ASN A 495 8.62 -31.02 -17.22
C ASN A 495 9.77 -30.30 -16.50
N LEU A 496 9.76 -28.97 -16.41
CA LEU A 496 10.76 -28.20 -15.67
C LEU A 496 10.78 -28.54 -14.17
N ILE A 497 9.63 -28.99 -13.66
CA ILE A 497 9.45 -29.41 -12.27
C ILE A 497 9.77 -30.90 -12.13
N SER A 498 9.40 -31.71 -13.12
CA SER A 498 9.50 -33.18 -13.07
C SER A 498 10.88 -33.73 -13.46
N ALA A 499 11.66 -33.04 -14.31
CA ALA A 499 12.93 -33.53 -14.87
C ALA A 499 14.03 -33.77 -13.83
N GLY A 500 13.94 -33.13 -12.65
CA GLY A 500 14.84 -33.37 -11.53
C GLY A 500 14.54 -34.63 -10.71
N ALA A 501 13.37 -35.27 -10.91
CA ALA A 501 12.98 -36.50 -10.21
C ALA A 501 13.45 -37.77 -10.95
N GLN A 502 13.56 -37.72 -12.28
CA GLN A 502 13.99 -38.86 -13.10
C GLN A 502 15.50 -39.18 -12.96
N GLN A 503 16.35 -38.18 -12.68
CA GLN A 503 17.78 -38.40 -12.45
C GLN A 503 18.09 -39.17 -11.15
N ALA A 504 17.22 -39.09 -10.14
CA ALA A 504 17.36 -39.85 -8.90
C ALA A 504 16.81 -41.30 -9.01
N CYS A 505 15.82 -41.52 -9.87
CA CYS A 505 15.27 -42.86 -10.10
C CYS A 505 16.24 -43.74 -10.91
N ASN A 506 16.97 -43.16 -11.87
CA ASN A 506 17.97 -43.89 -12.65
C ASN A 506 19.25 -44.21 -11.88
N THR A 507 19.56 -43.50 -10.78
CA THR A 507 20.71 -43.83 -9.90
C THR A 507 20.38 -44.93 -8.88
N ALA A 508 19.11 -45.09 -8.49
CA ALA A 508 18.69 -46.16 -7.59
C ALA A 508 18.57 -47.53 -8.28
N ILE A 509 18.25 -47.55 -9.58
CA ILE A 509 18.12 -48.80 -10.36
C ILE A 509 19.50 -49.29 -10.87
N GLY A 510 20.46 -48.38 -11.08
CA GLY A 510 21.82 -48.71 -11.53
C GLY A 510 22.80 -49.17 -10.45
N GLN A 511 22.35 -49.41 -9.21
CA GLN A 511 23.17 -49.96 -8.12
C GLN A 511 22.73 -51.37 -7.68
N GLN A 512 21.87 -52.04 -8.46
CA GLN A 512 21.48 -53.44 -8.26
C GLN A 512 21.81 -54.37 -9.44
N GLU A 513 22.74 -53.97 -10.32
CA GLU A 513 23.36 -54.88 -11.29
C GLU A 513 24.86 -55.08 -11.03
#